data_AF-A0A1Q6WQN1-F1
#
_entry.id   AF-A0A1Q6WQN1-F1
#
_cell.length_a   1.000
_cell.length_b   1.000
_cell.length_c   1.000
_cell.angle_alpha   90.00
_cell.angle_beta   90.00
_cell.angle_gamma   90.00
#
_symmetry.space_group_name_H-M   'P 1'
#
loop_
_entity.id
_entity.type
_entity.pdbx_description
1 polymer ?
#
loop_
_entity_poly.entity_id
_entity_poly.type
_entity_poly.pdbx_seq_one_letter_code
_entity_poly.pdbx_strand_id
1 'polypeptide(L)'
;MLADRVGYNKLAAEWAARCSMAQVVGWESVTVPAGTFRALHVKADDGGEAWASPEIPFGLVKVHDKANELLLTGRGSDAKSSITEKPLEMSLPGMLPKP
;
A
#
# COMPACT_ATOMS: atom_id res chain seq x y z
N MET A 1 18.95 -16.88 -5.87
CA MET A 1 19.42 -16.08 -4.70
C MET A 1 20.17 -14.80 -5.08
N LEU A 2 21.27 -14.83 -5.86
CA LEU A 2 21.92 -13.58 -6.33
C LEU A 2 21.18 -12.91 -7.50
N ALA A 3 20.70 -13.70 -8.47
CA ALA A 3 19.91 -13.22 -9.60
C ALA A 3 18.59 -12.55 -9.16
N ASP A 4 17.92 -13.10 -8.14
CA ASP A 4 16.73 -12.49 -7.52
C ASP A 4 17.01 -11.08 -7.00
N ARG A 5 18.07 -10.91 -6.19
CA ARG A 5 18.41 -9.61 -5.59
C ARG A 5 18.70 -8.54 -6.65
N VAL A 6 19.36 -8.92 -7.75
CA VAL A 6 19.61 -8.00 -8.88
C VAL A 6 18.30 -7.61 -9.58
N GLY A 7 17.37 -8.55 -9.76
CA GLY A 7 16.05 -8.29 -10.32
C GLY A 7 15.19 -7.35 -9.45
N TYR A 8 15.12 -7.60 -8.14
CA TYR A 8 14.39 -6.74 -7.20
C TYR A 8 14.95 -5.31 -7.15
N ASN A 9 16.29 -5.17 -7.14
CA ASN A 9 16.93 -3.85 -7.14
C ASN A 9 16.66 -3.07 -8.44
N LYS A 10 16.61 -3.78 -9.58
CA LYS A 10 16.26 -3.17 -10.87
C LYS A 10 14.82 -2.68 -10.87
N LEU A 11 13.88 -3.51 -10.43
CA LEU A 11 12.47 -3.15 -10.32
C LEU A 11 12.28 -1.94 -9.41
N ALA A 12 12.91 -1.94 -8.22
CA ALA A 12 12.82 -0.83 -7.29
C ALA A 12 13.36 0.48 -7.88
N ALA A 13 14.48 0.44 -8.61
CA ALA A 13 15.04 1.61 -9.29
C ALA A 13 14.13 2.14 -10.42
N GLU A 14 13.53 1.24 -11.20
CA GLU A 14 12.55 1.59 -12.25
C GLU A 14 11.31 2.27 -11.63
N TRP A 15 10.79 1.74 -10.54
CA TRP A 15 9.68 2.36 -9.81
C TRP A 15 10.05 3.73 -9.23
N ALA A 16 11.24 3.85 -8.63
CA ALA A 16 11.72 5.12 -8.09
C ALA A 16 11.83 6.20 -9.18
N ALA A 17 12.33 5.83 -10.37
CA ALA A 17 12.40 6.74 -11.52
C ALA A 17 11.00 7.19 -11.96
N ARG A 18 10.05 6.26 -12.09
CA ARG A 18 8.65 6.58 -12.44
C ARG A 18 7.99 7.51 -11.43
N CYS A 19 8.19 7.25 -10.13
CA CYS A 19 7.67 8.13 -9.08
C CYS A 19 8.32 9.51 -9.09
N SER A 20 9.61 9.61 -9.42
CA SER A 20 10.33 10.89 -9.44
C SER A 20 9.90 11.79 -10.60
N MET A 21 9.44 11.20 -11.70
CA MET A 21 8.96 11.93 -12.88
C MET A 21 7.45 12.17 -12.86
N ALA A 22 6.71 11.49 -11.98
CA ALA A 22 5.26 11.64 -11.90
C ALA A 22 4.86 13.05 -11.46
N GLN A 23 3.87 13.61 -12.15
CA GLN A 23 3.27 14.88 -11.81
C GLN A 23 2.16 14.70 -10.76
N VAL A 24 2.23 15.47 -9.68
CA VAL A 24 1.09 15.62 -8.76
C VAL A 24 0.04 16.50 -9.43
N VAL A 25 -1.13 15.94 -9.72
CA VAL A 25 -2.26 16.67 -10.31
C VAL A 25 -3.02 17.44 -9.24
N GLY A 26 -3.29 16.80 -8.10
CA GLY A 26 -3.97 17.44 -6.96
C GLY A 26 -4.81 16.47 -6.14
N TRP A 27 -5.50 17.02 -5.14
CA TRP A 27 -6.43 16.26 -4.31
C TRP A 27 -7.83 16.29 -4.90
N GLU A 28 -8.48 15.13 -5.01
CA GLU A 28 -9.85 15.01 -5.52
C GLU A 28 -10.66 13.95 -4.78
N SER A 29 -11.98 14.00 -4.96
CA SER A 29 -12.92 13.04 -4.39
C SER A 29 -13.18 11.93 -5.41
N VAL A 30 -12.82 10.70 -5.07
CA VAL A 30 -12.88 9.54 -5.97
C VAL A 30 -13.87 8.52 -5.43
N THR A 31 -14.81 8.07 -6.27
CA THR A 31 -15.77 7.03 -5.93
C THR A 31 -15.38 5.70 -6.57
N VAL A 32 -15.29 4.66 -5.76
CA VAL A 32 -14.97 3.28 -6.13
C VAL A 32 -15.94 2.33 -5.41
N PRO A 33 -15.98 1.01 -5.71
CA PRO A 33 -16.92 0.11 -5.04
C PRO A 33 -16.76 0.07 -3.51
N ALA A 34 -15.55 0.32 -2.97
CA ALA A 34 -15.32 0.42 -1.53
C ALA A 34 -15.85 1.72 -0.87
N GLY A 35 -16.36 2.68 -1.65
CA GLY A 35 -16.87 3.96 -1.17
C GLY A 35 -16.25 5.17 -1.85
N THR A 36 -16.42 6.35 -1.24
CA THR A 36 -15.86 7.62 -1.72
C THR A 36 -14.73 8.06 -0.81
N PHE A 37 -13.59 8.40 -1.41
CA PHE A 37 -12.37 8.77 -0.69
C PHE A 37 -11.78 10.07 -1.23
N ARG A 38 -11.19 10.86 -0.34
CA ARG A 38 -10.30 11.95 -0.76
C ARG A 38 -8.93 11.36 -1.07
N ALA A 39 -8.47 11.51 -2.31
CA ALA A 39 -7.25 10.91 -2.81
C ALA A 39 -6.39 11.92 -3.57
N LEU A 40 -5.07 11.77 -3.46
CA LEU A 40 -4.08 12.49 -4.24
C LEU A 40 -3.95 11.80 -5.61
N HIS A 41 -4.27 12.54 -6.65
CA HIS A 41 -4.09 12.12 -8.03
C HIS A 41 -2.66 12.45 -8.49
N VAL A 42 -1.97 11.42 -8.98
CA VAL A 42 -0.64 11.47 -9.57
C VAL A 42 -0.68 10.89 -10.98
N LYS A 43 0.00 11.53 -11.92
CA LYS A 43 0.09 11.11 -13.33
C LYS A 43 1.54 10.89 -13.73
N ALA A 44 1.83 9.72 -14.27
CA ALA A 44 3.13 9.38 -14.84
C ALA A 44 3.20 9.75 -16.33
N ASP A 45 4.42 9.96 -16.83
CA ASP A 45 4.68 10.37 -18.22
C ASP A 45 4.22 9.34 -19.27
N ASP A 46 4.17 8.06 -18.88
CA ASP A 46 3.69 6.97 -19.73
C ASP A 46 2.15 6.97 -19.91
N GLY A 47 1.45 7.87 -19.20
CA GLY A 47 0.01 8.00 -19.17
C GLY A 47 -0.68 7.19 -18.07
N GLY A 48 0.09 6.52 -17.20
CA GLY A 48 -0.45 5.87 -16.01
C GLY A 48 -0.90 6.90 -14.97
N GLU A 49 -2.02 6.65 -14.33
CA GLU A 49 -2.61 7.52 -13.31
C GLU A 49 -2.87 6.71 -12.03
N ALA A 50 -2.65 7.33 -10.88
CA ALA A 50 -2.86 6.71 -9.57
C ALA A 50 -3.52 7.69 -8.61
N TRP A 51 -4.42 7.15 -7.79
CA TRP A 51 -5.10 7.87 -6.72
C TRP A 51 -4.75 7.23 -5.39
N ALA A 52 -4.06 7.99 -4.54
CA ALA A 52 -3.59 7.51 -3.25
C ALA A 52 -4.23 8.28 -2.08
N SER A 53 -4.65 7.57 -1.03
CA SER A 53 -5.23 8.16 0.18
C SER A 53 -4.54 7.61 1.44
N PRO A 54 -4.14 8.45 2.41
CA PRO A 54 -3.52 8.01 3.66
C PRO A 54 -4.49 7.23 4.57
N GLU A 55 -5.79 7.32 4.33
CA GLU A 55 -6.83 6.60 5.08
C GLU A 55 -6.93 5.11 4.70
N ILE A 56 -6.30 4.74 3.58
CA ILE A 56 -6.35 3.38 3.04
C ILE A 56 -5.04 2.66 3.38
N PRO A 57 -5.09 1.49 4.04
CA PRO A 57 -3.91 0.64 4.19
C PRO A 57 -3.30 0.35 2.82
N PHE A 58 -1.99 0.55 2.66
CA PHE A 58 -1.26 0.47 1.38
C PHE A 58 -1.63 1.55 0.34
N GLY A 59 -2.47 2.52 0.71
CA GLY A 59 -2.61 3.81 0.07
C GLY A 59 -3.40 3.87 -1.23
N LEU A 60 -3.59 2.79 -1.98
CA LEU A 60 -4.16 2.84 -3.33
C LEU A 60 -5.71 2.78 -3.33
N VAL A 61 -6.34 3.80 -3.91
CA VAL A 61 -7.79 3.86 -4.14
C VAL A 61 -8.14 3.43 -5.57
N LYS A 62 -7.37 3.91 -6.55
CA LYS A 62 -7.53 3.60 -7.97
C LYS A 62 -6.18 3.67 -8.67
N VAL A 63 -5.98 2.83 -9.68
CA VAL A 63 -4.90 2.95 -10.67
C VAL A 63 -5.51 2.76 -12.05
N HIS A 64 -5.10 3.59 -13.00
CA HIS A 64 -5.54 3.51 -14.38
C HIS A 64 -4.33 3.53 -15.31
N ASP A 65 -4.33 2.65 -16.30
CA ASP A 65 -3.43 2.72 -17.44
C ASP A 65 -4.24 2.68 -18.75
N LYS A 66 -3.56 2.74 -19.89
CA LYS A 66 -4.22 2.81 -21.21
C LYS A 66 -5.14 1.64 -21.52
N ALA A 67 -4.97 0.49 -20.87
CA ALA A 67 -5.69 -0.75 -21.15
C ALA A 67 -6.52 -1.25 -19.97
N ASN A 68 -6.17 -0.87 -18.74
CA ASN A 68 -6.70 -1.49 -17.53
C ASN A 68 -7.02 -0.46 -16.44
N GLU A 69 -7.85 -0.91 -15.51
CA GLU A 69 -8.19 -0.17 -14.31
C GLU A 69 -8.15 -1.13 -13.10
N LEU A 70 -7.56 -0.65 -12.01
CA LEU A 70 -7.58 -1.30 -10.71
C LEU A 70 -8.37 -0.39 -9.75
N LEU A 71 -9.42 -0.94 -9.14
CA LEU A 71 -10.29 -0.21 -8.22
C LEU A 71 -10.27 -0.87 -6.84
N LEU A 72 -10.27 -0.05 -5.78
CA LEU A 72 -10.48 -0.55 -4.42
C LEU A 72 -11.92 -1.05 -4.27
N THR A 73 -12.07 -2.36 -4.09
CA THR A 73 -13.38 -3.02 -3.98
C THR A 73 -13.83 -3.21 -2.53
N GLY A 74 -12.88 -3.24 -1.58
CA GLY A 74 -13.18 -3.31 -0.16
C GLY A 74 -11.95 -3.05 0.70
N ARG A 75 -12.16 -2.78 1.99
CA ARG A 75 -11.11 -2.67 3.01
C ARG A 75 -11.60 -3.27 4.32
N GLY A 76 -10.71 -3.92 5.07
CA GLY A 76 -10.97 -4.35 6.44
C GLY A 76 -10.44 -3.31 7.43
N SER A 77 -11.29 -2.81 8.32
CA SER A 77 -10.87 -1.88 9.39
C SER A 77 -10.79 -2.54 10.77
N ASP A 78 -11.49 -3.67 10.98
CA ASP A 78 -11.76 -4.20 12.32
C ASP A 78 -11.70 -5.73 12.36
N ALA A 79 -10.63 -6.30 11.79
CA ALA A 79 -10.40 -7.74 11.88
C ALA A 79 -10.18 -8.13 13.35
N LYS A 80 -11.17 -8.76 13.98
CA LYS A 80 -11.04 -9.33 15.32
C LYS A 80 -10.27 -10.64 15.23
N SER A 81 -9.23 -10.78 16.05
CA SER A 81 -8.51 -12.04 16.18
C SER A 81 -9.44 -13.15 16.66
N SER A 82 -9.36 -14.32 16.03
CA SER A 82 -10.04 -15.54 16.47
C SER A 82 -9.21 -16.38 17.44
N ILE A 83 -8.04 -15.87 17.89
CA ILE A 83 -7.23 -16.54 18.91
C ILE A 83 -7.99 -16.44 20.24
N THR A 84 -8.55 -17.56 20.67
CA THR A 84 -9.30 -17.69 21.94
C THR A 84 -8.40 -18.07 23.11
N GLU A 85 -7.15 -18.42 22.84
CA GLU A 85 -6.18 -18.88 23.83
C GLU A 85 -5.58 -17.71 24.61
N LYS A 86 -5.09 -18.00 25.83
CA LYS A 86 -4.37 -17.01 26.62
C LYS A 86 -3.00 -16.74 25.98
N PRO A 87 -2.58 -15.48 25.81
CA PRO A 87 -1.23 -15.15 25.39
C PRO A 87 -0.22 -15.88 26.27
N LEU A 88 0.68 -16.65 25.66
CA LEU A 88 1.78 -17.28 26.38
C LEU A 88 2.81 -16.22 26.73
N GLU A 89 3.24 -16.21 27.98
CA GLU A 89 4.32 -15.36 28.43
C GLU A 89 5.64 -15.90 27.86
N MET A 90 6.21 -15.19 26.87
CA MET A 90 7.51 -15.54 26.30
C MET A 90 8.61 -15.10 27.26
N SER A 91 9.04 -15.99 28.15
CA SER A 91 10.27 -15.78 28.92
C SER A 91 11.47 -16.02 28.01
N LEU A 92 12.13 -14.94 27.61
CA LEU A 92 13.48 -15.01 27.05
C LEU A 92 14.43 -15.50 28.16
N PRO A 93 15.28 -16.52 27.91
CA PRO A 93 16.25 -16.97 28.88
C PRO A 93 17.15 -15.81 29.32
N GLY A 94 17.05 -15.41 30.60
CA GLY A 94 17.87 -14.36 31.19
C GLY A 94 17.16 -13.01 31.44
N MET A 95 15.88 -12.86 31.12
CA MET A 95 15.11 -11.66 31.50
C MET A 95 14.36 -11.92 32.82
N LEU A 96 14.85 -11.35 33.92
CA LEU A 96 14.15 -11.35 35.21
C LEU A 96 12.79 -10.64 35.06
N PRO A 97 11.69 -11.20 35.56
CA PRO A 97 10.42 -10.49 35.59
C PRO A 97 10.57 -9.23 36.46
N LYS A 98 10.07 -8.09 35.98
CA LYS A 98 10.06 -6.83 36.74
C LYS A 98 9.18 -7.00 38.00
N PRO A 99 9.54 -6.35 39.12
CA PRO A 99 8.78 -6.40 40.38
C PRO A 99 7.40 -5.75 40.28
#